data_AF-A0A3N2MNZ8-F1
#
_entry.id   AF-A0A3N2MNZ8-F1
#
_cell.length_a   1.000
_cell.length_b   1.000
_cell.length_c   1.000
_cell.angle_alpha   90.00
_cell.angle_beta   90.00
_cell.angle_gamma   90.00
#
_symmetry.space_group_name_H-M   'P 1'
#
loop_
_entity.id
_entity.type
_entity.pdbx_description
1 polymer ?
#
loop_
_entity_poly.entity_id
_entity_poly.type
_entity_poly.pdbx_seq_one_letter_code
_entity_poly.pdbx_strand_id
1 'polypeptide(L)'
;MEVFCVTVEYEGVRPSDNYTSFTLWATLEGARRALKQERKDILKKPGWSEDTIEADEDDRFSATIDEYYSESYNVTISKEPVHE
;
A
#
# COMPACT_ATOMS: atom_id res chain seq x y z
N MET A 1 21.52 -7.36 9.11
CA MET A 1 20.61 -8.11 8.21
C MET A 1 19.74 -7.09 7.48
N GLU A 2 19.38 -7.30 6.22
CA GLU A 2 18.51 -6.37 5.47
C GLU A 2 17.08 -6.90 5.45
N VAL A 3 16.09 -6.04 5.70
CA VAL A 3 14.65 -6.37 5.58
C VAL A 3 13.94 -5.36 4.70
N PHE A 4 12.87 -5.81 4.05
CA PHE A 4 12.02 -5.00 3.21
C PHE A 4 10.68 -4.80 3.92
N CYS A 5 10.27 -3.56 4.12
CA CYS A 5 9.01 -3.22 4.74
C CYS A 5 8.00 -2.85 3.65
N VAL A 6 6.85 -3.51 3.65
CA VAL A 6 5.69 -3.05 2.88
C VAL A 6 4.83 -2.23 3.81
N THR A 7 4.71 -0.94 3.52
CA THR A 7 3.91 0.01 4.26
C THR A 7 2.61 0.24 3.49
N VAL A 8 1.47 0.13 4.16
CA VAL A 8 0.16 0.48 3.60
C VAL A 8 -0.39 1.64 4.40
N GLU A 9 -0.59 2.76 3.75
CA GLU A 9 -1.20 3.97 4.28
C GLU A 9 -2.57 4.14 3.64
N TYR A 10 -3.59 4.36 4.47
CA TYR A 10 -4.93 4.70 4.04
C TYR A 10 -5.35 5.99 4.70
N GLU A 11 -5.72 6.98 3.87
CA GLU A 11 -6.32 8.23 4.30
C GLU A 11 -7.79 8.22 3.85
N GLY A 12 -8.72 8.62 4.73
CA GLY A 12 -10.15 8.58 4.46
C GLY A 12 -10.96 9.44 5.43
N VAL A 13 -12.26 9.62 5.15
CA VAL A 13 -13.10 10.63 5.85
C VAL A 13 -13.79 10.09 7.10
N ARG A 14 -13.77 8.79 7.40
CA ARG A 14 -14.48 8.27 8.59
C ARG A 14 -13.63 8.42 9.86
N PRO A 15 -14.23 8.51 11.05
CA PRO A 15 -13.53 8.81 12.31
C PRO A 15 -12.54 7.74 12.81
N SER A 16 -12.41 6.61 12.10
CA SER A 16 -11.43 5.54 12.33
C SER A 16 -10.27 5.56 11.32
N ASP A 17 -10.29 6.50 10.37
CA ASP A 17 -9.50 6.47 9.15
C ASP A 17 -8.26 7.36 9.27
N ASN A 18 -7.16 6.67 9.49
CA ASN A 18 -5.78 6.98 9.10
C ASN A 18 -5.03 5.71 9.47
N TYR A 19 -5.17 4.70 8.61
CA TYR A 19 -4.66 3.37 8.88
C TYR A 19 -3.27 3.25 8.27
N THR A 20 -2.27 3.00 9.11
CA THR A 20 -0.94 2.61 8.64
C THR A 20 -0.64 1.20 9.13
N SER A 21 -0.20 0.34 8.22
CA SER A 21 0.30 -0.99 8.55
C SER A 21 1.65 -1.24 7.92
N PHE A 22 2.42 -2.14 8.56
CA PHE A 22 3.78 -2.47 8.17
C PHE A 22 3.93 -3.97 8.18
N THR A 23 4.39 -4.53 7.07
CA THR A 23 4.71 -5.96 6.95
C THR A 23 6.16 -6.12 6.52
N LEU A 24 6.95 -6.81 7.34
CA LEU A 24 8.36 -7.07 7.08
C LEU A 24 8.57 -8.35 6.28
N TRP A 25 9.50 -8.29 5.33
CA TRP A 25 9.88 -9.38 4.46
C TRP A 25 11.40 -9.55 4.43
N ALA A 26 11.86 -10.80 4.46
CA ALA A 26 13.28 -11.12 4.36
C ALA A 26 13.86 -10.92 2.94
N THR A 27 13.00 -10.78 1.92
CA THR A 27 13.42 -10.65 0.51
C THR A 27 12.60 -9.60 -0.23
N LEU A 28 13.22 -8.93 -1.21
CA LEU A 28 12.55 -7.96 -2.08
C LEU A 28 11.42 -8.62 -2.89
N GLU A 29 11.63 -9.85 -3.38
CA GLU A 29 10.58 -10.57 -4.10
C GLU A 29 9.36 -10.86 -3.22
N GLY A 30 9.57 -11.16 -1.94
CA GLY A 30 8.48 -11.32 -0.96
C GLY A 30 7.69 -10.02 -0.80
N ALA A 31 8.39 -8.90 -0.60
CA ALA A 31 7.76 -7.58 -0.48
C ALA A 31 6.98 -7.19 -1.74
N ARG A 32 7.51 -7.46 -2.94
CA ARG A 32 6.81 -7.23 -4.22
C ARG A 32 5.54 -8.06 -4.37
N ARG A 33 5.57 -9.32 -3.91
CA ARG A 33 4.36 -10.17 -3.91
C ARG A 33 3.30 -9.62 -2.97
N ALA A 34 3.71 -9.13 -1.80
CA ALA A 34 2.82 -8.48 -0.85
C ALA A 34 2.20 -7.20 -1.42
N LEU A 35 2.99 -6.31 -2.04
CA LEU A 35 2.46 -5.12 -2.71
C LEU A 35 1.38 -5.46 -3.75
N LYS A 36 1.64 -6.47 -4.60
CA LYS A 36 0.65 -6.95 -5.59
C LYS A 36 -0.59 -7.57 -4.94
N GLN A 37 -0.45 -8.15 -3.75
CA GLN A 37 -1.56 -8.70 -2.99
C GLN A 37 -2.42 -7.57 -2.40
N GLU A 38 -1.80 -6.55 -1.80
CA GLU A 38 -2.48 -5.36 -1.28
C GLU A 38 -3.28 -4.65 -2.38
N ARG A 39 -2.68 -4.43 -3.56
CA ARG A 39 -3.38 -3.91 -4.75
C ARG A 39 -4.64 -4.72 -5.07
N LYS A 40 -4.52 -6.05 -5.14
CA LYS A 40 -5.67 -6.92 -5.44
C LYS A 40 -6.75 -6.85 -4.37
N ASP A 41 -6.38 -6.69 -3.11
CA ASP A 41 -7.34 -6.63 -2.01
C ASP A 41 -8.01 -5.26 -1.91
N ILE A 42 -7.31 -4.18 -2.23
CA ILE A 42 -7.88 -2.83 -2.39
C ILE A 42 -8.90 -2.81 -3.54
N LEU A 43 -8.56 -3.36 -4.71
CA LEU A 43 -9.45 -3.40 -5.87
C LEU A 43 -10.69 -4.29 -5.70
N LYS A 44 -10.74 -5.15 -4.68
CA LYS A 44 -11.96 -5.89 -4.31
C LYS A 44 -12.91 -5.05 -3.47
N LYS A 45 -12.45 -3.93 -2.90
CA LYS A 45 -13.29 -3.06 -2.07
C LYS A 45 -14.30 -2.32 -2.97
N PRO A 46 -15.55 -2.12 -2.51
CA PRO A 46 -16.55 -1.39 -3.28
C PRO A 46 -16.06 0.01 -3.67
N GLY A 47 -16.24 0.37 -4.94
CA GLY A 47 -15.84 1.67 -5.49
C GLY A 47 -14.41 1.70 -6.06
N TRP A 48 -13.55 0.76 -5.69
CA TRP A 48 -12.18 0.69 -6.20
C TRP A 48 -12.15 -0.05 -7.54
N SER A 49 -11.49 0.53 -8.54
CA SER A 49 -11.29 -0.08 -9.86
C SER A 49 -9.90 0.21 -10.38
N GLU A 50 -9.51 -0.43 -11.50
CA GLU A 50 -8.22 -0.13 -12.14
C GLU A 50 -8.11 1.35 -12.55
N ASP A 51 -9.24 2.04 -12.77
CA ASP A 51 -9.27 3.47 -13.09
C ASP A 51 -8.93 4.38 -11.90
N THR A 52 -8.98 3.84 -10.67
CA THR A 52 -8.61 4.56 -9.44
C THR A 52 -7.10 4.52 -9.17
N ILE A 53 -6.33 3.78 -9.98
CA ILE A 53 -4.88 3.62 -9.79
C ILE A 53 -4.16 4.82 -10.42
N GLU A 54 -3.43 5.56 -9.60
CA GLU A 54 -2.65 6.74 -10.03
C GLU A 54 -1.18 6.41 -10.25
N ALA A 55 -0.63 5.44 -9.50
CA ALA A 55 0.73 4.94 -9.65
C ALA A 55 0.78 3.42 -9.42
N ASP A 56 1.48 2.70 -10.31
CA ASP A 56 1.72 1.25 -10.20
C ASP A 56 3.16 0.95 -10.68
N GLU A 57 4.09 0.99 -9.73
CA GLU A 57 5.53 0.78 -9.93
C GLU A 57 5.98 -0.51 -9.23
N ASP A 58 7.25 -0.91 -9.46
CA ASP A 58 7.79 -2.15 -8.89
C ASP A 58 7.88 -2.15 -7.35
N ASP A 59 7.87 -0.98 -6.72
CA ASP A 59 8.04 -0.74 -5.29
C ASP A 59 6.99 0.20 -4.69
N ARG A 60 6.03 0.66 -5.49
CA ARG A 60 4.98 1.58 -5.03
C ARG A 60 3.66 1.35 -5.77
N PHE A 61 2.57 1.49 -5.06
CA PHE A 61 1.22 1.53 -5.60
C PHE A 61 0.43 2.66 -4.93
N SER A 62 -0.26 3.47 -5.73
CA SER A 62 -1.12 4.55 -5.22
C SER A 62 -2.47 4.50 -5.94
N ALA A 63 -3.55 4.59 -5.16
CA ALA A 63 -4.89 4.64 -5.70
C ALA A 63 -5.75 5.63 -4.90
N THR A 64 -6.62 6.34 -5.61
CA THR A 64 -7.50 7.38 -5.04
C THR A 64 -8.89 7.22 -5.62
N ILE A 65 -9.92 7.20 -4.77
CA ILE A 65 -11.32 7.19 -5.20
C ILE A 65 -11.97 8.53 -4.87
N ASP A 66 -12.34 9.25 -5.93
CA ASP A 66 -13.06 10.54 -5.93
C ASP A 66 -12.26 11.71 -5.30
N GLU A 67 -12.00 12.74 -6.11
CA GLU A 67 -11.36 14.00 -5.70
C GLU A 67 -12.11 14.71 -4.56
N TYR A 68 -13.40 14.39 -4.36
CA TYR A 68 -14.25 14.97 -3.30
C TYR A 68 -14.28 14.19 -1.99
N TYR A 69 -14.10 12.86 -2.03
CA TYR A 69 -14.19 12.01 -0.83
C TYR A 69 -12.83 11.61 -0.26
N SER A 70 -11.71 12.06 -0.86
CA SER A 70 -10.36 12.02 -0.26
C SER A 70 -9.95 10.66 0.31
N GLU A 71 -10.43 9.56 -0.28
CA GLU A 71 -10.01 8.22 0.11
C GLU A 71 -8.83 7.81 -0.76
N SER A 72 -7.67 7.57 -0.14
CA SER A 72 -6.44 7.21 -0.84
C SER A 72 -5.78 6.01 -0.16
N TYR A 73 -5.20 5.13 -0.97
CA TYR A 73 -4.22 4.13 -0.52
C TYR A 73 -2.85 4.47 -1.10
N ASN A 74 -1.84 4.47 -0.25
CA ASN A 74 -0.45 4.52 -0.65
C ASN A 74 0.28 3.30 -0.08
N VAL A 75 0.79 2.46 -0.97
CA VAL A 75 1.50 1.23 -0.61
C VAL A 75 2.93 1.34 -1.12
N THR A 76 3.91 1.28 -0.22
CA THR A 76 5.33 1.44 -0.57
C THR A 76 6.19 0.31 -0.01
N ILE A 77 7.25 -0.04 -0.73
CA ILE A 77 8.30 -0.93 -0.26
C ILE A 77 9.51 -0.08 0.17
N SER A 78 9.81 -0.04 1.46
CA SER A 78 11.05 0.56 1.97
C SER A 78 12.08 -0.52 2.35
N LYS A 79 13.36 -0.17 2.26
CA LYS A 79 14.46 -1.02 2.70
C LYS A 79 14.94 -0.53 4.07
N GLU A 80 14.78 -1.34 5.09
CA GLU A 80 15.13 -0.98 6.47
C GLU A 80 16.38 -1.75 6.94
N PRO A 81 17.34 -1.07 7.59
CA PRO A 81 18.43 -1.75 8.27
C PRO A 81 17.90 -2.39 9.56
N VAL A 82 18.07 -3.71 9.72
CA VAL A 82 17.80 -4.35 11.02
C VAL A 82 18.91 -3.94 11.99
N HIS A 83 18.58 -3.18 13.04
CA HIS A 83 19.50 -2.96 14.15
C HIS A 83 19.69 -4.26 14.92
N GLU A 84 20.97 -4.62 15.11
CA GLU A 84 21.41 -5.80 15.87
C GLU A 84 21.09 -5.68 17.37
#